data_AF-A0A7S7RAX5-F1
#
_entry.id   AF-A0A7S7RAX5-F1
#
_cell.length_a   1.000
_cell.length_b   1.000
_cell.length_c   1.000
_cell.angle_alpha   90.00
_cell.angle_beta   90.00
_cell.angle_gamma   90.00
#
_symmetry.space_group_name_H-M   'P 1'
#
loop_
_entity.id
_entity.type
_entity.pdbx_description
1 polymer ?
#
loop_
_entity_poly.entity_id
_entity_poly.type
_entity_poly.pdbx_seq_one_letter_code
_entity_poly.pdbx_strand_id
1 'polypeptide(L)'
;MSYILLAMLISMVGRIMLIFNHKEIKMRNHCAPISINNYNFQLIVGNLTLAFIIWFIFVVMAFVINAGTLNQTGSFLYIVNSFVFTIVCLSISFLVATFATKNSIDPIGNSLTLGLAFLSGSFVPQALLSDTLQTIGIFNPVFWYVKVNNSIGGITSITQFSLEPVIYGILVQLAFSVAFLAIALVVIKQRRFAHQ
;
A
#
# COMPACT_ATOMS: atom_id res chain seq x y z
N MET A 1 -1.24 0.30 -12.19
CA MET A 1 -0.54 0.73 -10.96
C MET A 1 -0.83 -0.18 -9.76
N SER A 2 -2.09 -0.52 -9.46
CA SER A 2 -2.48 -1.23 -8.23
C SER A 2 -1.70 -2.52 -7.93
N TYR A 3 -1.67 -3.47 -8.88
CA TYR A 3 -0.95 -4.74 -8.75
C TYR A 3 0.57 -4.52 -8.58
N ILE A 4 1.19 -3.83 -9.55
CA ILE A 4 2.66 -3.71 -9.61
C ILE A 4 3.21 -2.99 -8.38
N LEU A 5 2.55 -1.90 -7.95
CA LEU A 5 2.97 -1.13 -6.79
C LEU A 5 2.95 -1.99 -5.52
N LEU A 6 1.84 -2.71 -5.28
CA LEU A 6 1.70 -3.53 -4.09
C LEU A 6 2.71 -4.69 -4.08
N ALA A 7 2.92 -5.36 -5.21
CA ALA A 7 3.92 -6.44 -5.32
C ALA A 7 5.35 -5.93 -5.08
N MET A 8 5.73 -4.80 -5.71
CA MET A 8 7.04 -4.19 -5.53
C MET A 8 7.29 -3.78 -4.08
N LEU A 9 6.31 -3.14 -3.43
CA LEU A 9 6.45 -2.71 -2.05
C LEU A 9 6.56 -3.90 -1.09
N ILE A 10 5.77 -4.96 -1.28
CA ILE A 10 5.89 -6.17 -0.45
C ILE A 10 7.31 -6.76 -0.56
N SER A 11 7.82 -6.91 -1.78
CA SER A 11 9.17 -7.44 -2.00
C SER A 11 10.27 -6.54 -1.42
N MET A 12 10.24 -5.23 -1.70
CA MET A 12 11.28 -4.30 -1.28
C MET A 12 11.27 -4.04 0.23
N VAL A 13 10.12 -3.62 0.78
CA VAL A 13 9.96 -3.33 2.21
C VAL A 13 10.15 -4.61 3.02
N GLY A 14 9.61 -5.74 2.53
CA GLY A 14 9.78 -7.04 3.17
C GLY A 14 11.24 -7.44 3.31
N ARG A 15 12.04 -7.29 2.25
CA ARG A 15 13.49 -7.59 2.29
C ARG A 15 14.24 -6.66 3.24
N ILE A 16 13.95 -5.36 3.21
CA ILE A 16 14.54 -4.38 4.15
C ILE A 16 14.26 -4.81 5.60
N MET A 17 13.01 -5.08 5.93
CA MET A 17 12.59 -5.53 7.26
C MET A 17 13.29 -6.84 7.67
N LEU A 18 13.42 -7.80 6.76
CA LEU A 18 14.08 -9.09 7.03
C LEU A 18 15.58 -8.95 7.26
N ILE A 19 16.27 -8.05 6.54
CA ILE A 19 17.70 -7.79 6.71
C ILE A 19 17.95 -7.13 8.07
N PHE A 20 17.18 -6.08 8.41
CA PHE A 20 17.36 -5.35 9.66
C PHE A 20 16.90 -6.11 10.90
N ASN A 21 16.03 -7.11 10.73
CA ASN A 21 15.65 -8.01 11.83
C ASN A 21 16.56 -9.26 11.93
N HIS A 22 17.59 -9.38 11.08
CA HIS A 22 18.59 -10.45 11.19
C HIS A 22 19.39 -10.31 12.49
N LYS A 23 19.59 -11.42 13.21
CA LYS A 23 20.19 -11.42 14.56
C LYS A 23 21.51 -10.66 14.63
N GLU A 24 22.43 -10.91 13.70
CA GLU A 24 23.75 -10.27 13.68
C GLU A 24 23.68 -8.75 13.47
N ILE A 25 22.85 -8.29 12.51
CA ILE A 25 22.66 -6.86 12.23
C ILE A 25 22.00 -6.19 13.43
N LYS A 26 21.00 -6.85 14.02
CA LYS A 26 20.28 -6.36 15.19
C LYS A 26 21.20 -6.25 16.41
N MET A 27 22.03 -7.25 16.69
CA MET A 27 23.01 -7.22 17.80
C MET A 27 24.04 -6.10 17.61
N ARG A 28 24.57 -5.93 16.40
CA ARG A 28 25.50 -4.82 16.09
C ARG A 28 24.85 -3.45 16.29
N ASN A 29 23.60 -3.29 15.86
CA ASN A 29 22.86 -2.04 16.02
C ASN A 29 22.53 -1.76 17.49
N HIS A 30 22.32 -2.79 18.32
CA HIS A 30 22.10 -2.63 19.76
C HIS A 30 23.35 -2.18 20.54
N CYS A 31 24.55 -2.43 20.01
CA CYS A 31 25.79 -1.91 20.59
C CYS A 31 26.06 -0.44 20.22
N ALA A 32 25.35 0.12 19.24
CA ALA A 32 25.47 1.53 18.89
C ALA A 32 24.80 2.42 19.95
N PRO A 33 25.30 3.64 20.20
CA PRO A 33 24.70 4.59 21.15
C PRO A 33 23.44 5.26 20.57
N ILE A 34 22.54 4.46 20.00
CA ILE A 34 21.29 4.89 19.37
C ILE A 34 20.13 4.27 20.13
N SER A 35 19.15 5.09 20.50
CA SER A 35 17.95 4.59 21.16
C SER A 35 17.14 3.69 20.22
N ILE A 36 16.49 2.66 20.76
CA ILE A 36 15.65 1.75 19.97
C ILE A 36 14.50 2.48 19.25
N ASN A 37 14.02 3.59 19.82
CA ASN A 37 12.98 4.42 19.21
C ASN A 37 13.50 5.18 17.99
N ASN A 38 14.69 5.77 18.08
CA ASN A 38 15.32 6.45 16.94
C ASN A 38 15.63 5.47 15.81
N TYR A 39 16.10 4.27 16.15
CA TYR A 39 16.32 3.20 15.18
C TYR A 39 15.04 2.82 14.43
N ASN A 40 13.94 2.54 15.15
CA ASN A 40 12.67 2.20 14.52
C ASN A 40 12.11 3.36 13.69
N PHE A 41 12.27 4.60 14.16
CA PHE A 41 11.83 5.80 13.43
C PHE A 41 12.59 5.98 12.10
N GLN A 42 13.93 5.86 12.12
CA GLN A 42 14.75 5.91 10.91
C GLN A 42 14.37 4.80 9.92
N LEU A 43 14.07 3.61 10.42
CA LEU A 43 13.64 2.49 9.58
C LEU A 43 12.27 2.77 8.93
N ILE A 44 11.32 3.33 9.66
CA ILE A 44 10.01 3.73 9.11
C ILE A 44 10.19 4.82 8.06
N VAL A 45 10.97 5.86 8.35
CA VAL A 45 11.25 6.95 7.41
C VAL A 45 11.94 6.42 6.15
N GLY A 46 12.90 5.50 6.28
CA GLY A 46 13.57 4.88 5.13
C GLY A 46 12.62 4.14 4.19
N ASN A 47 11.68 3.38 4.76
CA ASN A 47 10.66 2.68 3.97
C ASN A 47 9.63 3.66 3.35
N LEU A 48 9.26 4.73 4.06
CA LEU A 48 8.40 5.79 3.52
C LEU A 48 9.06 6.50 2.34
N THR A 49 10.34 6.86 2.45
CA THR A 49 11.10 7.49 1.36
C THR A 49 11.18 6.57 0.15
N LEU A 50 11.45 5.27 0.34
CA LEU A 50 11.45 4.29 -0.75
C LEU A 50 10.07 4.20 -1.43
N ALA A 51 8.99 4.13 -0.64
CA ALA A 51 7.64 4.08 -1.18
C ALA A 51 7.28 5.36 -1.96
N PHE A 52 7.69 6.52 -1.46
CA PHE A 52 7.52 7.80 -2.13
C PHE A 52 8.26 7.85 -3.47
N ILE A 53 9.52 7.38 -3.53
CA ILE A 53 10.31 7.35 -4.76
C ILE A 53 9.62 6.46 -5.81
N ILE A 54 9.18 5.25 -5.43
CA ILE A 54 8.51 4.33 -6.36
C ILE A 54 7.20 4.93 -6.86
N TRP A 55 6.39 5.49 -5.96
CA TRP A 55 5.16 6.18 -6.31
C TRP A 55 5.42 7.34 -7.27
N PHE A 56 6.43 8.16 -6.99
CA PHE A 56 6.81 9.30 -7.83
C PHE A 56 7.20 8.85 -9.24
N ILE A 57 7.96 7.75 -9.37
CA ILE A 57 8.30 7.15 -10.67
C ILE A 57 7.03 6.75 -11.44
N PHE A 58 6.06 6.10 -10.78
CA PHE A 58 4.79 5.73 -11.41
C PHE A 58 3.98 6.95 -11.86
N VAL A 59 3.95 8.00 -11.04
CA VAL A 59 3.27 9.25 -11.36
C VAL A 59 3.92 9.93 -12.57
N VAL A 60 5.25 10.06 -12.59
CA VAL A 60 6.00 10.61 -13.74
C VAL A 60 5.77 9.78 -15.00
N MET A 61 5.80 8.45 -14.90
CA MET A 61 5.53 7.58 -16.04
C MET A 61 4.08 7.73 -16.55
N ALA A 62 3.10 7.87 -15.65
CA ALA A 62 1.72 8.14 -16.02
C ALA A 62 1.56 9.48 -16.74
N PHE A 63 2.30 10.51 -16.30
CA PHE A 63 2.36 11.83 -16.93
C PHE A 63 2.97 11.78 -18.34
N VAL A 64 4.09 11.05 -18.52
CA VAL A 64 4.77 10.92 -19.82
C VAL A 64 3.89 10.18 -20.84
N ILE A 65 3.23 9.11 -20.41
CA ILE A 65 2.38 8.29 -21.30
C ILE A 65 1.09 9.03 -21.66
N ASN A 66 0.50 9.77 -20.71
CA ASN A 66 -0.81 10.42 -20.87
C ASN A 66 -0.71 11.95 -20.83
N ALA A 67 0.31 12.53 -21.49
CA ALA A 67 0.58 13.97 -21.44
C ALA A 67 -0.63 14.86 -21.83
N GLY A 68 -1.57 14.34 -22.64
CA GLY A 68 -2.78 15.04 -23.05
C GLY A 68 -3.95 15.05 -22.05
N THR A 69 -3.96 14.16 -21.04
CA THR A 69 -5.10 14.04 -20.09
C THR A 69 -4.92 14.84 -18.81
N LEU A 70 -3.80 15.54 -18.66
CA LEU A 70 -3.45 16.25 -17.43
C LEU A 70 -4.33 17.46 -17.13
N ASN A 71 -4.84 18.09 -18.19
CA ASN A 71 -5.79 19.19 -18.09
C ASN A 71 -7.25 18.72 -17.90
N GLN A 72 -7.49 17.41 -17.82
CA GLN A 72 -8.83 16.90 -17.56
C GLN A 72 -9.24 17.16 -16.10
N THR A 73 -10.50 17.54 -15.92
CA THR A 73 -11.13 17.68 -14.61
C THR A 73 -10.94 16.40 -13.80
N GLY A 74 -10.29 16.50 -12.62
CA GLY A 74 -10.07 15.35 -11.73
C GLY A 74 -8.69 14.68 -11.82
N SER A 75 -7.78 15.11 -12.73
CA SER A 75 -6.42 14.54 -12.83
C SER A 75 -5.62 14.62 -11.53
N PHE A 76 -5.78 15.69 -10.75
CA PHE A 76 -5.18 15.80 -9.42
C PHE A 76 -5.72 14.77 -8.42
N LEU A 77 -7.01 14.41 -8.50
CA LEU A 77 -7.62 13.43 -7.61
C LEU A 77 -7.04 12.02 -7.83
N TYR A 78 -6.67 11.67 -9.07
CA TYR A 78 -5.96 10.42 -9.34
C TYR A 78 -4.61 10.37 -8.64
N ILE A 79 -3.85 11.48 -8.64
CA ILE A 79 -2.55 11.58 -7.96
C ILE A 79 -2.75 11.39 -6.46
N VAL A 80 -3.71 12.09 -5.86
CA VAL A 80 -4.03 11.96 -4.43
C VAL A 80 -4.44 10.53 -4.06
N ASN A 81 -5.37 9.93 -4.81
CA ASN A 81 -5.82 8.56 -4.56
C ASN A 81 -4.66 7.56 -4.68
N SER A 82 -3.79 7.73 -5.68
CA SER A 82 -2.61 6.89 -5.89
C SER A 82 -1.58 7.00 -4.76
N PHE A 83 -1.44 8.20 -4.17
CA PHE A 83 -0.58 8.43 -3.02
C PHE A 83 -1.13 7.75 -1.76
N VAL A 84 -2.43 7.91 -1.49
CA VAL A 84 -3.12 7.23 -0.38
C VAL A 84 -2.99 5.71 -0.52
N PHE A 85 -3.19 5.18 -1.72
CA PHE A 85 -3.02 3.77 -2.01
C PHE A 85 -1.58 3.29 -1.77
N THR A 86 -0.56 4.12 -2.01
CA THR A 86 0.83 3.79 -1.69
C THR A 86 1.03 3.56 -0.18
N ILE A 87 0.38 4.37 0.66
CA ILE A 87 0.41 4.22 2.13
C ILE A 87 -0.26 2.89 2.54
N VAL A 88 -1.38 2.54 1.90
CA VAL A 88 -2.04 1.24 2.09
C VAL A 88 -1.11 0.08 1.72
N CYS A 89 -0.46 0.13 0.56
CA CYS A 89 0.48 -0.89 0.13
C CYS A 89 1.65 -1.04 1.10
N LEU A 90 2.19 0.08 1.58
CA LEU A 90 3.26 0.09 2.58
C LEU A 90 2.80 -0.59 3.89
N SER A 91 1.57 -0.32 4.32
CA SER A 91 0.97 -0.91 5.52
C SER A 91 0.82 -2.44 5.40
N ILE A 92 0.34 -2.91 4.25
CA ILE A 92 0.26 -4.35 3.94
C ILE A 92 1.67 -4.96 3.90
N SER A 93 2.63 -4.26 3.29
CA SER A 93 4.01 -4.73 3.18
C SER A 93 4.66 -4.92 4.56
N PHE A 94 4.45 -3.97 5.49
CA PHE A 94 4.88 -4.12 6.87
C PHE A 94 4.23 -5.33 7.55
N LEU A 95 2.93 -5.54 7.35
CA LEU A 95 2.22 -6.69 7.91
C LEU A 95 2.77 -8.01 7.36
N VAL A 96 2.93 -8.13 6.04
CA VAL A 96 3.49 -9.33 5.39
C VAL A 96 4.91 -9.62 5.89
N ALA A 97 5.74 -8.59 6.05
CA ALA A 97 7.10 -8.72 6.56
C ALA A 97 7.17 -9.30 7.98
N THR A 98 6.10 -9.21 8.78
CA THR A 98 6.09 -9.75 10.15
C THR A 98 6.10 -11.28 10.21
N PHE A 99 5.56 -11.95 9.19
CA PHE A 99 5.45 -13.42 9.14
C PHE A 99 6.17 -14.06 7.96
N ALA A 100 6.56 -13.29 6.95
CA ALA A 100 7.35 -13.78 5.84
C ALA A 100 8.80 -14.11 6.24
N THR A 101 9.44 -14.95 5.42
CA THR A 101 10.86 -15.28 5.47
C THR A 101 11.55 -14.76 4.21
N LYS A 102 12.88 -14.81 4.16
CA LYS A 102 13.65 -14.44 2.96
C LYS A 102 13.20 -15.17 1.70
N ASN A 103 12.79 -16.44 1.84
CA ASN A 103 12.39 -17.27 0.71
C ASN A 103 10.88 -17.18 0.41
N SER A 104 10.06 -16.75 1.38
CA SER A 104 8.60 -16.70 1.21
C SER A 104 8.06 -15.31 0.89
N ILE A 105 8.86 -14.24 1.04
CA ILE A 105 8.38 -12.87 0.82
C ILE A 105 7.85 -12.63 -0.61
N ASP A 106 8.57 -13.11 -1.63
CA ASP A 106 8.15 -12.91 -3.02
C ASP A 106 6.99 -13.84 -3.43
N PRO A 107 7.00 -15.15 -3.10
CA PRO A 107 5.83 -16.01 -3.34
C PRO A 107 4.55 -15.52 -2.67
N ILE A 108 4.64 -15.06 -1.41
CA ILE A 108 3.51 -14.48 -0.68
C ILE A 108 3.08 -13.18 -1.34
N GLY A 109 4.03 -12.28 -1.62
CA GLY A 109 3.77 -11.00 -2.25
C GLY A 109 3.03 -11.16 -3.56
N ASN A 110 3.54 -11.98 -4.48
CA ASN A 110 2.93 -12.19 -5.78
C ASN A 110 1.53 -12.82 -5.66
N SER A 111 1.38 -13.89 -4.86
CA SER A 111 0.09 -14.60 -4.73
C SER A 111 -0.98 -13.71 -4.09
N LEU A 112 -0.63 -13.00 -3.02
CA LEU A 112 -1.52 -12.07 -2.33
C LEU A 112 -1.94 -10.92 -3.26
N THR A 113 -0.97 -10.32 -3.95
CA THR A 113 -1.21 -9.17 -4.82
C THR A 113 -2.06 -9.55 -6.03
N LEU A 114 -1.82 -10.72 -6.63
CA LEU A 114 -2.67 -11.25 -7.71
C LEU A 114 -4.10 -11.49 -7.22
N GLY A 115 -4.27 -12.18 -6.08
CA GLY A 115 -5.59 -12.43 -5.50
C GLY A 115 -6.37 -11.14 -5.22
N LEU A 116 -5.71 -10.15 -4.61
CA LEU A 116 -6.30 -8.84 -4.36
C LEU A 116 -6.58 -8.06 -5.67
N ALA A 117 -5.77 -8.21 -6.71
CA ALA A 117 -5.99 -7.56 -8.01
C ALA A 117 -7.23 -8.10 -8.73
N PHE A 118 -7.47 -9.42 -8.69
CA PHE A 118 -8.68 -10.03 -9.26
C PHE A 118 -9.95 -9.61 -8.50
N LEU A 119 -9.93 -9.65 -7.16
CA LEU A 119 -11.09 -9.32 -6.34
C LEU A 119 -11.40 -7.82 -6.27
N SER A 120 -10.42 -6.95 -6.57
CA SER A 120 -10.60 -5.49 -6.53
C SER A 120 -11.21 -4.90 -7.81
N GLY A 121 -11.22 -5.68 -8.87
CA GLY A 121 -11.54 -5.21 -10.21
C GLY A 121 -10.42 -4.42 -10.90
N SER A 122 -9.16 -4.65 -10.49
CA SER A 122 -7.99 -4.07 -11.17
C SER A 122 -7.71 -4.75 -12.52
N PHE A 123 -8.00 -6.05 -12.64
CA PHE A 123 -7.84 -6.82 -13.88
C PHE A 123 -9.15 -7.01 -14.65
N VAL A 124 -10.28 -7.04 -13.93
CA VAL A 124 -11.61 -7.18 -14.50
C VAL A 124 -12.44 -5.99 -14.04
N PRO A 125 -13.05 -5.19 -14.93
CA PRO A 125 -13.90 -4.06 -14.52
C PRO A 125 -14.90 -4.46 -13.43
N GLN A 126 -15.05 -3.62 -12.39
CA GLN A 126 -15.92 -3.94 -11.25
C GLN A 126 -17.38 -4.22 -11.67
N ALA A 127 -17.85 -3.59 -12.75
CA ALA A 127 -19.18 -3.81 -13.33
C ALA A 127 -19.40 -5.23 -13.88
N LEU A 128 -18.33 -5.99 -14.14
CA LEU A 128 -18.37 -7.37 -14.64
C LEU A 128 -18.17 -8.41 -13.54
N LEU A 129 -17.90 -7.98 -12.30
CA LEU A 129 -17.80 -8.88 -11.15
C LEU A 129 -19.20 -9.28 -10.69
N SER A 130 -19.39 -10.54 -10.33
CA SER A 130 -20.64 -11.01 -9.73
C SER A 130 -20.91 -10.34 -8.38
N ASP A 131 -22.19 -10.28 -7.98
CA ASP A 131 -22.62 -9.64 -6.73
C ASP A 131 -21.87 -10.17 -5.50
N THR A 132 -21.61 -11.48 -5.47
CA THR A 132 -20.82 -12.12 -4.41
C THR A 132 -19.39 -11.59 -4.37
N LEU A 133 -18.72 -11.48 -5.52
CA LEU A 133 -17.35 -10.98 -5.59
C LEU A 133 -17.27 -9.49 -5.25
N GLN A 134 -18.27 -8.69 -5.64
CA GLN A 134 -18.35 -7.29 -5.23
C GLN A 134 -18.50 -7.15 -3.72
N THR A 135 -19.34 -8.00 -3.09
CA THR A 135 -19.54 -8.00 -1.63
C THR A 135 -18.27 -8.38 -0.89
N ILE A 136 -17.56 -9.43 -1.32
CA ILE A 136 -16.28 -9.84 -0.72
C ILE A 136 -15.21 -8.77 -0.97
N GLY A 137 -15.22 -8.14 -2.14
CA GLY A 137 -14.31 -7.07 -2.54
C GLY A 137 -14.30 -5.87 -1.60
N ILE A 138 -15.38 -5.62 -0.85
CA ILE A 138 -15.45 -4.52 0.12
C ILE A 138 -14.37 -4.63 1.22
N PHE A 139 -13.96 -5.86 1.58
CA PHE A 139 -12.88 -6.10 2.54
C PHE A 139 -11.48 -5.98 1.94
N ASN A 140 -11.38 -5.80 0.63
CA ASN A 140 -10.12 -5.65 -0.08
C ASN A 140 -9.77 -4.16 -0.21
N PRO A 141 -8.65 -3.68 0.34
CA PRO A 141 -8.29 -2.27 0.25
C PRO A 141 -8.03 -1.81 -1.20
N VAL A 142 -7.61 -2.72 -2.08
CA VAL A 142 -7.40 -2.43 -3.51
C VAL A 142 -8.73 -2.17 -4.23
N PHE A 143 -9.84 -2.76 -3.76
CA PHE A 143 -11.18 -2.53 -4.32
C PHE A 143 -11.59 -1.07 -4.19
N TRP A 144 -11.32 -0.45 -3.04
CA TRP A 144 -11.61 0.95 -2.79
C TRP A 144 -10.77 1.89 -3.64
N TYR A 145 -9.50 1.57 -3.89
CA TYR A 145 -8.66 2.31 -4.82
C TYR A 145 -9.23 2.32 -6.24
N VAL A 146 -9.64 1.15 -6.75
CA VAL A 146 -10.26 1.03 -8.08
C VAL A 146 -11.60 1.75 -8.11
N LYS A 147 -12.42 1.60 -7.07
CA LYS A 147 -13.72 2.26 -6.97
C LYS A 147 -13.59 3.79 -7.00
N VAL A 148 -12.63 4.35 -6.27
CA VAL A 148 -12.34 5.80 -6.31
C VAL A 148 -11.89 6.22 -7.70
N ASN A 149 -11.02 5.46 -8.37
CA ASN A 149 -10.59 5.77 -9.74
C ASN A 149 -11.76 5.77 -10.74
N ASN A 150 -12.68 4.83 -10.61
CA ASN A 150 -13.89 4.76 -11.43
C ASN A 150 -14.80 5.97 -11.17
N SER A 151 -14.97 6.36 -9.89
CA SER A 151 -15.74 7.55 -9.53
C SER A 151 -15.12 8.83 -10.11
N ILE A 152 -13.79 8.99 -10.04
CA ILE A 152 -13.09 10.14 -10.64
C ILE A 152 -13.29 10.18 -12.15
N GLY A 153 -13.29 9.02 -12.82
CA GLY A 153 -13.47 8.93 -14.27
C GLY A 153 -14.86 9.37 -14.75
N GLY A 154 -15.86 9.33 -13.86
CA GLY A 154 -17.21 9.83 -14.13
C GLY A 154 -17.42 11.31 -13.86
N ILE A 155 -16.42 12.05 -13.35
CA ILE A 155 -16.57 13.47 -12.99
C ILE A 155 -16.47 14.35 -14.24
N THR A 156 -17.58 14.98 -14.61
CA THR A 156 -17.62 16.00 -15.67
C THR A 156 -17.45 17.43 -15.13
N SER A 157 -17.89 17.67 -13.89
CA SER A 157 -17.73 18.95 -13.18
C SER A 157 -17.50 18.70 -11.68
N ILE A 158 -16.61 19.48 -11.07
CA ILE A 158 -16.29 19.35 -9.64
C ILE A 158 -17.42 19.97 -8.83
N THR A 159 -18.32 19.12 -8.37
CA THR A 159 -19.43 19.47 -7.46
C THR A 159 -19.32 18.68 -6.17
N GLN A 160 -19.96 19.16 -5.10
CA GLN A 160 -19.95 18.47 -3.80
C GLN A 160 -20.45 17.01 -3.92
N PHE A 161 -21.49 16.77 -4.73
CA PHE A 161 -22.04 15.44 -4.99
C PHE A 161 -21.04 14.51 -5.69
N SER A 162 -20.21 15.04 -6.59
CA SER A 162 -19.17 14.25 -7.29
C SER A 162 -17.98 13.85 -6.40
N LEU A 163 -17.70 14.64 -5.35
CA LEU A 163 -16.55 14.43 -4.47
C LEU A 163 -16.84 13.50 -3.29
N GLU A 164 -18.10 13.40 -2.86
CA GLU A 164 -18.51 12.54 -1.76
C GLU A 164 -18.03 11.07 -1.90
N PRO A 165 -18.26 10.37 -3.03
CA PRO A 165 -17.80 8.98 -3.17
C PRO A 165 -16.27 8.86 -3.23
N VAL A 166 -15.56 9.90 -3.69
CA VAL A 166 -14.10 9.95 -3.74
C VAL A 166 -13.52 10.07 -2.33
N ILE A 167 -14.02 11.03 -1.56
CA ILE A 167 -13.58 11.27 -0.17
C ILE A 167 -13.88 10.05 0.69
N TYR A 168 -15.09 9.49 0.58
CA TYR A 168 -15.47 8.30 1.32
C TYR A 168 -14.52 7.13 1.04
N GLY A 169 -14.24 6.85 -0.24
CA GLY A 169 -13.32 5.77 -0.60
C GLY A 169 -11.86 6.00 -0.15
N ILE A 170 -11.40 7.25 -0.13
CA ILE A 170 -10.08 7.61 0.43
C ILE A 170 -10.03 7.39 1.94
N LEU A 171 -11.08 7.78 2.67
CA LEU A 171 -11.15 7.55 4.12
C LEU A 171 -11.14 6.06 4.45
N VAL A 172 -11.85 5.23 3.68
CA VAL A 172 -11.85 3.78 3.85
C VAL A 172 -10.44 3.20 3.61
N GLN A 173 -9.74 3.66 2.57
CA GLN A 173 -8.35 3.26 2.33
C GLN A 173 -7.42 3.62 3.51
N LEU A 174 -7.54 4.83 4.04
CA LEU A 174 -6.77 5.25 5.22
C LEU A 174 -7.10 4.40 6.45
N ALA A 175 -8.38 4.05 6.65
CA ALA A 175 -8.79 3.16 7.74
C ALA A 175 -8.13 1.78 7.62
N PHE A 176 -8.06 1.20 6.41
CA PHE A 176 -7.31 -0.03 6.16
C PHE A 176 -5.82 0.11 6.46
N SER A 177 -5.20 1.23 6.04
CA SER A 177 -3.79 1.48 6.32
C SER A 177 -3.51 1.52 7.84
N VAL A 178 -4.32 2.26 8.60
CA VAL A 178 -4.20 2.32 10.06
C VAL A 178 -4.40 0.94 10.69
N ALA A 179 -5.40 0.18 10.25
CA ALA A 179 -5.67 -1.16 10.76
C ALA A 179 -4.49 -2.12 10.51
N PHE A 180 -3.96 -2.19 9.29
CA PHE A 180 -2.84 -3.07 8.97
C PHE A 180 -1.54 -2.65 9.68
N LEU A 181 -1.27 -1.35 9.79
CA LEU A 181 -0.13 -0.85 10.55
C LEU A 181 -0.26 -1.19 12.04
N ALA A 182 -1.44 -1.01 12.63
CA ALA A 182 -1.68 -1.34 14.03
C ALA A 182 -1.44 -2.85 14.28
N ILE A 183 -1.97 -3.72 13.43
CA ILE A 183 -1.74 -5.18 13.51
C ILE A 183 -0.25 -5.48 13.38
N ALA A 184 0.43 -4.92 12.37
CA ALA A 184 1.87 -5.14 12.15
C ALA A 184 2.70 -4.73 13.38
N LEU A 185 2.43 -3.56 13.95
CA LEU A 185 3.13 -3.04 15.13
C LEU A 185 2.88 -3.91 16.38
N VAL A 186 1.65 -4.37 16.59
CA VAL A 186 1.31 -5.28 17.70
C VAL A 186 2.06 -6.61 17.57
N VAL A 187 2.06 -7.21 16.37
CA VAL A 187 2.79 -8.47 16.11
C VAL A 187 4.29 -8.30 16.32
N ILE A 188 4.87 -7.20 15.83
CA ILE A 188 6.30 -6.88 16.04
C ILE A 188 6.60 -6.73 17.53
N LYS A 189 5.74 -6.03 18.28
CA LYS A 189 5.90 -5.82 19.71
C LYS A 189 5.84 -7.14 20.48
N GLN A 190 4.85 -8.00 20.19
CA GLN A 190 4.69 -9.30 20.86
C GLN A 190 5.88 -10.24 20.61
N ARG A 191 6.39 -10.31 19.38
CA ARG A 191 7.58 -11.13 19.06
C ARG A 191 8.85 -10.66 19.78
N ARG A 192 8.96 -9.36 20.12
CA ARG A 192 10.08 -8.86 20.93
C ARG A 192 10.02 -9.39 22.36
N PHE A 193 8.83 -9.44 22.97
CA PHE A 193 8.65 -9.96 24.33
C PHE A 193 8.80 -11.49 24.42
N ALA A 194 8.36 -12.22 23.40
CA ALA A 194 8.47 -13.69 23.40
C ALA A 194 9.90 -14.23 23.23
N HIS A 195 10.86 -13.39 22.81
CA HIS A 195 12.27 -13.73 22.62
C HIS A 195 13.21 -13.08 23.67
N GLN A 196 12.64 -12.47 24.71
CA GLN A 196 13.35 -12.08 25.94
C GLN A 196 13.22 -13.19 26.97
#